data_AF-A0A952DSQ2-F1
#
_entry.id   AF-A0A952DSQ2-F1
#
_cell.length_a   1.000
_cell.length_b   1.000
_cell.length_c   1.000
_cell.angle_alpha   90.00
_cell.angle_beta   90.00
_cell.angle_gamma   90.00
#
_symmetry.space_group_name_H-M   'P 1'
#
loop_
_entity.id
_entity.type
_entity.pdbx_description
1 polymer ?
#
loop_
_entity_poly.entity_id
_entity_poly.type
_entity_poly.pdbx_seq_one_letter_code
_entity_poly.pdbx_strand_id
1 'polypeptide(L)' 'MTDIEPRPSDVNFDDWKSSVDRLMKIRYCIDTDDAGLDDDQLSRYWTQMSYPFEFVDWYGSKYDLILASSY' A
#
# COMPACT_ATOMS: atom_id res chain seq x y z
N MET A 1 -7.14 -23.35 -11.77
CA MET A 1 -7.44 -22.73 -10.47
C MET A 1 -6.76 -21.37 -10.49
N THR A 2 -7.37 -20.43 -11.22
CA THR A 2 -6.92 -19.02 -11.19
C THR A 2 -7.51 -18.44 -9.92
N ASP A 3 -6.63 -18.08 -8.99
CA ASP A 3 -6.94 -17.23 -7.85
C ASP A 3 -7.66 -15.98 -8.39
N ILE A 4 -8.99 -15.94 -8.26
CA ILE A 4 -9.75 -14.74 -8.54
C ILE A 4 -9.61 -13.91 -7.27
N GLU A 5 -8.50 -13.18 -7.15
CA GLU A 5 -8.42 -12.12 -6.16
C GLU A 5 -9.62 -11.19 -6.39
N PRO A 6 -10.36 -10.84 -5.32
CA PRO A 6 -11.59 -10.07 -5.45
C PRO A 6 -11.31 -8.78 -6.22
N ARG A 7 -12.21 -8.43 -7.15
CA ARG A 7 -12.09 -7.16 -7.86
C ARG A 7 -12.25 -6.02 -6.85
N PRO A 8 -11.49 -4.94 -7.01
CA PRO A 8 -11.14 -4.06 -5.91
C PRO A 8 -12.21 -3.01 -5.57
N SER A 9 -13.33 -3.02 -6.32
CA SER A 9 -14.50 -2.18 -6.07
C SER A 9 -15.23 -2.52 -4.77
N ASP A 10 -14.87 -3.63 -4.11
CA ASP A 10 -15.59 -4.15 -2.94
C ASP A 10 -14.78 -4.00 -1.62
N VAL A 11 -13.55 -3.49 -1.67
CA VAL A 11 -12.71 -3.31 -0.47
C VAL A 11 -12.93 -1.91 0.11
N ASN A 12 -13.34 -1.81 1.37
CA ASN A 12 -13.46 -0.53 2.07
C ASN A 12 -12.08 0.18 2.10
N PHE A 13 -12.08 1.51 1.95
CA PHE A 13 -10.89 2.35 2.10
C PHE A 13 -10.12 2.05 3.40
N ASP A 14 -10.81 1.85 4.51
CA ASP A 14 -10.16 1.57 5.80
C ASP A 14 -9.41 0.23 5.81
N ASP A 15 -9.98 -0.80 5.17
CA ASP A 15 -9.35 -2.12 5.03
C ASP A 15 -8.16 -2.05 4.08
N TRP A 16 -8.29 -1.27 3.00
CA TRP A 16 -7.21 -0.99 2.06
C TRP A 16 -6.06 -0.25 2.75
N LYS A 17 -6.34 0.83 3.49
CA LYS A 17 -5.36 1.61 4.24
C LYS A 17 -4.63 0.75 5.27
N SER A 18 -5.38 -0.02 6.05
CA SER A 18 -4.81 -0.96 7.03
C SER A 18 -3.87 -1.99 6.39
N SER A 19 -4.21 -2.43 5.17
CA SER A 19 -3.37 -3.35 4.40
C SER A 19 -2.10 -2.67 3.88
N VAL A 20 -2.20 -1.43 3.41
CA VAL A 20 -1.04 -0.61 3.01
C VAL A 20 -0.10 -0.40 4.20
N ASP A 21 -0.61 0.02 5.35
CA ASP A 21 0.21 0.22 6.57
C ASP A 21 0.96 -1.05 6.95
N ARG A 22 0.26 -2.18 6.97
CA ARG A 22 0.89 -3.48 7.28
C ARG A 22 2.00 -3.82 6.30
N LEU A 23 1.78 -3.62 5.01
CA LEU A 23 2.75 -3.94 3.96
C LEU A 23 3.96 -3.00 3.97
N MET A 24 3.74 -1.69 4.20
CA MET A 24 4.83 -0.73 4.38
C MET A 24 5.69 -1.10 5.59
N LYS A 25 5.08 -1.47 6.72
CA LYS A 25 5.83 -1.88 7.93
C LYS A 25 6.68 -3.12 7.66
N ILE A 26 6.11 -4.12 6.98
CA ILE A 26 6.82 -5.36 6.67
C ILE A 26 7.99 -5.12 5.69
N ARG A 27 7.78 -4.31 4.64
CA ARG A 27 8.77 -4.15 3.57
C ARG A 27 9.82 -3.10 3.88
N TYR A 28 9.43 -2.01 4.52
CA TYR A 28 10.25 -0.80 4.64
C TYR A 28 10.38 -0.29 6.08
N CYS A 29 9.77 -0.98 7.06
CA CYS A 29 9.76 -0.57 8.46
C CYS A 29 9.17 0.83 8.71
N ILE A 30 8.28 1.30 7.84
CA ILE A 30 7.55 2.57 7.94
C ILE A 30 6.06 2.32 7.76
N ASP A 31 5.19 3.22 8.20
CA ASP A 31 3.77 3.25 7.82
C ASP A 31 3.38 4.49 7.02
N THR A 32 2.07 4.65 6.75
CA THR A 32 1.56 5.81 6.02
C THR A 32 1.79 7.13 6.76
N ASP A 33 1.79 7.12 8.09
CA ASP A 33 2.10 8.30 8.91
C ASP A 33 3.59 8.66 8.80
N ASP A 34 4.48 7.68 8.93
CA ASP A 34 5.94 7.86 8.72
C ASP A 34 6.25 8.37 7.29
N ALA A 35 5.46 7.93 6.32
CA ALA A 35 5.53 8.35 4.91
C ALA A 35 4.91 9.74 4.64
N GLY A 36 4.28 10.36 5.64
CA GLY A 36 3.61 11.66 5.52
C GLY A 36 2.39 11.64 4.60
N LEU A 37 1.68 10.51 4.54
CA LEU A 37 0.49 10.31 3.72
C LEU A 37 -0.79 10.49 4.55
N ASP A 38 -1.62 11.45 4.16
CA ASP A 38 -2.95 11.65 4.76
C ASP A 38 -4.05 10.85 4.05
N ASP A 39 -5.24 10.80 4.65
CA ASP A 39 -6.40 10.08 4.10
C ASP A 39 -6.85 10.63 2.74
N ASP A 40 -6.66 11.92 2.48
CA ASP A 40 -7.02 12.55 1.21
C ASP A 40 -6.07 12.11 0.08
N GLN A 41 -4.78 11.95 0.37
CA GLN A 41 -3.80 11.40 -0.55
C GLN A 41 -4.03 9.90 -0.76
N LEU A 42 -4.22 9.16 0.32
CA LEU A 42 -4.47 7.72 0.27
C LEU A 42 -5.74 7.38 -0.50
N SER A 43 -6.83 8.13 -0.32
CA SER A 43 -8.08 7.89 -1.05
C SER A 43 -7.94 8.15 -2.56
N ARG A 44 -7.13 9.12 -2.97
CA ARG A 44 -6.78 9.34 -4.39
C ARG A 44 -5.95 8.20 -4.96
N TYR A 45 -5.05 7.61 -4.18
CA TYR A 45 -4.31 6.44 -4.61
C TYR A 45 -5.17 5.19 -4.65
N TRP A 46 -6.04 4.99 -3.67
CA TRP A 46 -6.99 3.88 -3.64
C TRP A 46 -7.89 3.84 -4.89
N THR A 47 -8.34 5.00 -5.37
CA THR A 47 -9.13 5.10 -6.62
C THR A 47 -8.34 4.82 -7.90
N GLN A 48 -7.01 4.93 -7.88
CA GLN A 48 -6.13 4.71 -9.04
C GLN A 48 -5.41 3.35 -9.01
N MET A 49 -5.08 2.87 -7.81
CA MET A 49 -4.29 1.69 -7.50
C MET A 49 -5.07 0.87 -6.50
N SER A 50 -5.83 -0.03 -7.07
CA SER A 50 -6.77 -0.87 -6.38
C SER A 50 -6.15 -1.81 -5.34
N TYR A 51 -4.92 -2.28 -5.57
CA TYR A 51 -4.30 -3.27 -4.71
C TYR A 51 -3.28 -2.62 -3.77
N PRO A 52 -3.37 -2.86 -2.45
CA PRO A 52 -2.40 -2.35 -1.48
C PRO A 52 -0.95 -2.68 -1.83
N PHE A 53 -0.69 -3.89 -2.36
CA PHE A 53 0.67 -4.30 -2.75
C PHE A 53 1.22 -3.49 -3.93
N GLU A 54 0.38 -3.17 -4.92
CA GLU A 54 0.79 -2.35 -6.07
C GLU A 54 1.17 -0.95 -5.63
N PHE A 55 0.36 -0.36 -4.74
CA PHE A 55 0.66 0.94 -4.14
C PHE A 55 2.00 0.91 -3.40
N VAL A 56 2.24 -0.09 -2.55
CA VAL A 56 3.46 -0.19 -1.75
C VAL A 56 4.70 -0.40 -2.62
N ASP A 57 4.59 -1.22 -3.67
CA ASP A 57 5.69 -1.46 -4.62
C ASP A 57 6.02 -0.20 -5.44
N TRP A 58 4.98 0.48 -5.93
CA TRP A 58 5.12 1.78 -6.60
C TRP A 58 5.73 2.83 -5.68
N TYR A 59 5.26 2.93 -4.44
CA TYR A 59 5.74 3.92 -3.47
C TYR A 59 7.22 3.68 -3.16
N GLY A 60 7.58 2.42 -2.89
CA GLY A 60 8.97 2.02 -2.65
C GLY A 60 9.88 2.36 -3.84
N SER A 61 9.45 2.06 -5.07
CA SER A 61 10.21 2.39 -6.27
C SER A 61 10.32 3.91 -6.50
N LYS A 62 9.25 4.66 -6.24
CA LYS A 62 9.20 6.11 -6.45
C LYS A 62 10.12 6.88 -5.50
N TYR A 63 10.23 6.43 -4.26
CA TYR A 63 11.00 7.08 -3.20
C TYR A 63 12.32 6.35 -2.88
N ASP A 64 12.71 5.38 -3.71
CA ASP A 64 13.94 4.58 -3.58
C ASP A 64 14.13 3.98 -2.17
N LEU A 65 13.05 3.38 -1.64
CA LEU A 65 13.06 2.80 -0.31
C LEU A 65 13.86 1.49 -0.29
N ILE A 66 14.70 1.33 0.73
CA ILE A 66 15.47 0.10 0.94
C ILE A 66 14.61 -0.92 1.68
N LEU A 67 14.57 -2.15 1.16
CA LEU A 67 13.87 -3.25 1.82
C LEU A 67 14.48 -3.55 3.19
N ALA A 68 13.63 -3.79 4.18
CA ALA A 68 14.05 -4.21 5.52
C ALA A 68 14.86 -5.52 5.49
N SER A 69 14.61 -6.39 4.52
CA SER A 69 15.35 -7.64 4.32
C SER A 69 16.74 -7.48 3.69
N SER A 70 17.15 -6.25 3.34
CA SER A 70 18.48 -5.98 2.77
C SER A 70 19.57 -5.82 3.84
N TYR A 71 19.25 -6.02 5.13
CA TYR A 71 20.14 -5.93 6.28
C TYR A 71 20.32 -7.27 7.01
#